data_AF-A0A3B9T2J9-F1
#
_entry.id   AF-A0A3B9T2J9-F1
#
_cell.length_a   1.000
_cell.length_b   1.000
_cell.length_c   1.000
_cell.angle_alpha   90.00
_cell.angle_beta   90.00
_cell.angle_gamma   90.00
#
_symmetry.space_group_name_H-M   'P 1'
#
loop_
_entity.id
_entity.type
_entity.pdbx_description
1 polymer ?
#
loop_
_entity_poly.entity_id
_entity_poly.type
_entity_poly.pdbx_seq_one_letter_code
_entity_poly.pdbx_strand_id
1 'polypeptide(L)'
;QIIAEYIPVFEENGFGYELSVPESEIFVSIDRELFRRVYDNLIENAMKYNKVGTKIMLGVAHKGSTVDITAADNGVGIPAEHIDKIYQPFFRADRTSANRDGSGLGLAIVRQIVTLHGGEISYIGDEGGCKWRISLPTNES
;
A
#
# COMPACT_ATOMS: atom_id res chain seq x y z
N GLN A 1 -1.75 12.65 -8.57
CA GLN A 1 -2.05 13.74 -7.61
C GLN A 1 -2.29 13.25 -6.18
N ILE A 2 -2.89 12.06 -5.94
CA ILE A 2 -3.24 11.55 -4.59
C ILE A 2 -2.04 11.40 -3.63
N ILE A 3 -0.91 10.87 -4.08
CA ILE A 3 0.25 10.52 -3.22
C ILE A 3 0.80 11.73 -2.43
N ALA A 4 0.83 12.92 -3.03
CA ALA A 4 1.35 14.13 -2.39
C ALA A 4 0.46 14.60 -1.21
N GLU A 5 -0.81 14.20 -1.18
CA GLU A 5 -1.74 14.55 -0.10
C GLU A 5 -1.36 13.87 1.23
N TYR A 6 -0.50 12.85 1.22
CA TYR A 6 -0.04 12.12 2.41
C TYR A 6 1.26 12.66 3.02
N ILE A 7 1.94 13.62 2.38
CA ILE A 7 3.17 14.22 2.90
C ILE A 7 2.97 14.76 4.33
N PRO A 8 1.92 15.58 4.62
CA PRO A 8 1.69 16.09 5.97
C PRO A 8 1.46 14.97 6.99
N VAL A 9 0.77 13.90 6.58
CA VAL A 9 0.49 12.74 7.45
C VAL A 9 1.80 12.08 7.89
N PHE A 10 2.76 11.91 6.98
CA PHE A 10 4.06 11.34 7.33
C PHE A 10 4.84 12.25 8.28
N GLU A 11 4.89 13.55 7.99
CA GLU A 11 5.63 14.54 8.79
C GLU A 11 5.05 14.68 10.21
N GLU A 12 3.73 14.80 10.34
CA GLU A 12 3.03 14.94 11.62
C GLU A 12 3.18 13.70 12.51
N ASN A 13 3.33 12.51 11.91
CA ASN A 13 3.52 11.26 12.64
C ASN A 13 4.99 10.85 12.79
N GLY A 14 5.94 11.66 12.29
CA GLY A 14 7.38 11.43 12.40
C GLY A 14 7.91 10.27 11.53
N PHE A 15 7.26 9.99 10.41
CA PHE A 15 7.72 9.02 9.41
C PHE A 15 8.51 9.71 8.30
N GLY A 16 9.57 9.07 7.83
CA GLY A 16 10.26 9.49 6.61
C GLY A 16 9.46 9.10 5.38
N TYR A 17 9.63 9.81 4.26
CA TYR A 17 8.98 9.45 3.01
C TYR A 17 9.90 9.55 1.79
N GLU A 18 9.56 8.78 0.76
CA GLU A 18 10.21 8.84 -0.54
C GLU A 18 9.15 8.62 -1.63
N LEU A 19 9.09 9.55 -2.58
CA LEU A 19 8.11 9.52 -3.66
C LEU A 19 8.81 9.31 -5.00
N SER A 20 8.43 8.27 -5.72
CA SER A 20 8.94 7.98 -7.07
C SER A 20 7.80 8.08 -8.07
N VAL A 21 7.66 9.24 -8.70
CA VAL A 21 6.59 9.53 -9.68
C VAL A 21 7.24 9.83 -11.03
N PRO A 22 6.74 9.28 -12.14
CA PRO A 22 7.31 9.53 -13.46
C PRO A 22 7.09 10.99 -13.87
N GLU A 23 7.97 11.52 -14.70
CA GLU A 23 7.84 12.87 -15.27
C GLU A 23 6.68 12.96 -16.28
N SER A 24 6.37 11.86 -16.96
CA SER A 24 5.27 11.75 -17.90
C SER A 24 3.94 11.45 -17.22
N GLU A 25 2.86 12.04 -17.71
CA GLU A 25 1.50 11.72 -17.27
C GLU A 25 1.13 10.27 -17.63
N ILE A 26 0.43 9.60 -16.71
CA ILE A 26 -0.14 8.26 -16.91
C ILE A 26 -1.62 8.35 -16.63
N PHE A 27 -2.43 7.91 -17.58
CA PHE A 27 -3.88 7.90 -17.47
C PHE A 27 -4.39 6.50 -17.14
N VAL A 28 -5.17 6.40 -16.06
CA VAL A 28 -5.86 5.18 -15.63
C VAL A 28 -7.30 5.48 -15.29
N SER A 29 -8.19 4.54 -15.61
CA SER A 29 -9.60 4.61 -15.21
C SER A 29 -9.77 4.09 -13.79
N ILE A 30 -9.74 4.99 -12.82
CA ILE A 30 -9.95 4.65 -11.41
C ILE A 30 -11.02 5.52 -10.74
N ASP A 31 -11.75 4.94 -9.81
CA ASP A 31 -12.52 5.69 -8.82
C ASP A 31 -11.55 6.28 -7.79
N ARG A 32 -11.46 7.62 -7.76
CA ARG A 32 -10.52 8.36 -6.91
C ARG A 32 -10.76 8.11 -5.41
N GLU A 33 -12.01 8.01 -4.97
CA GLU A 33 -12.36 7.83 -3.57
C GLU A 33 -12.05 6.42 -3.09
N LEU A 34 -12.32 5.42 -3.94
CA LEU A 34 -11.90 4.04 -3.65
C LEU A 34 -10.38 3.92 -3.62
N PHE A 35 -9.65 4.56 -4.53
CA PHE A 35 -8.19 4.53 -4.49
C PHE A 35 -7.59 5.31 -3.32
N ARG A 36 -8.23 6.38 -2.85
CA ARG A 36 -7.83 7.01 -1.57
C ARG A 36 -7.87 5.98 -0.44
N ARG A 37 -8.94 5.18 -0.34
CA ARG A 37 -9.02 4.09 0.65
C ARG A 37 -7.91 3.05 0.48
N VAL A 38 -7.47 2.76 -0.75
CA VAL A 38 -6.32 1.87 -0.98
C VAL A 38 -5.06 2.43 -0.32
N TYR A 39 -4.76 3.70 -0.58
CA TYR A 39 -3.60 4.37 0.04
C TYR A 39 -3.74 4.46 1.55
N ASP A 40 -4.90 4.86 2.07
CA ASP A 40 -5.17 4.95 3.51
C ASP A 40 -4.86 3.62 4.20
N ASN A 41 -5.39 2.51 3.69
CA ASN A 41 -5.18 1.20 4.29
C ASN A 41 -3.70 0.75 4.26
N LEU A 42 -2.97 1.03 3.17
CA LEU A 42 -1.56 0.65 3.06
C LEU A 42 -0.67 1.51 3.95
N ILE A 43 -0.93 2.82 4.00
CA ILE A 43 -0.17 3.80 4.79
C ILE A 43 -0.45 3.63 6.29
N GLU A 44 -1.72 3.45 6.68
CA GLU A 44 -2.09 3.16 8.07
C GLU A 44 -1.45 1.86 8.56
N ASN A 45 -1.41 0.81 7.73
CA ASN A 45 -0.69 -0.42 8.07
C ASN A 45 0.80 -0.14 8.31
N ALA A 46 1.47 0.58 7.40
CA ALA A 46 2.87 0.92 7.56
C ALA A 46 3.14 1.70 8.86
N MET A 47 2.32 2.71 9.18
CA MET A 47 2.49 3.52 10.39
C MET A 47 2.14 2.75 11.68
N LYS A 48 1.10 1.91 11.65
CA LYS A 48 0.63 1.15 12.81
C LYS A 48 1.57 0.03 13.24
N TYR A 49 2.21 -0.63 12.28
CA TYR A 49 3.06 -1.79 12.57
C TYR A 49 4.53 -1.44 12.76
N ASN A 50 4.95 -0.24 12.33
CA ASN A 50 6.34 0.21 12.43
C ASN A 50 6.53 1.32 13.48
N LYS A 51 7.80 1.64 13.76
CA LYS A 51 8.16 2.70 14.70
C LYS A 51 8.29 4.03 13.97
N VAL A 52 8.12 5.12 14.71
CA VAL A 52 8.49 6.47 14.26
C VAL A 52 9.93 6.47 13.74
N GLY A 53 10.17 7.16 12.63
CA GLY A 53 11.45 7.15 11.91
C GLY A 53 11.56 6.08 10.80
N THR A 54 10.61 5.14 10.71
CA THR A 54 10.49 4.27 9.52
C THR A 54 10.20 5.12 8.29
N LYS A 55 10.81 4.76 7.16
CA LYS A 55 10.61 5.40 5.86
C LYS A 55 9.51 4.66 5.10
N ILE A 56 8.53 5.41 4.59
CA ILE A 56 7.48 4.94 3.67
C ILE A 56 7.85 5.37 2.25
N MET A 57 7.87 4.43 1.30
CA MET A 57 8.19 4.68 -0.10
C MET A 57 6.95 4.44 -0.95
N LEU A 58 6.52 5.46 -1.69
CA LEU A 58 5.40 5.38 -2.62
C LEU A 58 5.89 5.62 -4.04
N GLY A 59 5.49 4.76 -4.98
CA GLY A 59 5.98 4.80 -6.34
C GLY A 59 4.90 4.56 -7.38
N VAL A 60 5.09 5.12 -8.57
CA VAL A 60 4.28 4.85 -9.77
C VAL A 60 5.23 4.59 -10.93
N ALA A 61 4.97 3.59 -11.76
CA ALA A 61 5.77 3.29 -12.94
C ALA A 61 4.90 2.77 -14.09
N HIS A 62 5.12 3.30 -15.29
CA HIS A 62 4.50 2.76 -16.51
C HIS A 62 5.19 1.45 -16.93
N LYS A 63 4.41 0.44 -17.32
CA LYS A 63 4.87 -0.89 -17.72
C LYS A 63 4.09 -1.40 -18.93
N GLY A 64 4.26 -0.72 -20.07
CA GLY A 64 3.52 -1.07 -21.29
C GLY A 64 2.03 -0.83 -21.07
N SER A 65 1.21 -1.87 -21.22
CA SER A 65 -0.24 -1.78 -21.03
C SER A 65 -0.72 -1.75 -19.58
N THR A 66 0.19 -1.57 -18.61
CA THR A 66 -0.14 -1.45 -17.20
C THR A 66 0.61 -0.31 -16.52
N VAL A 67 0.08 0.13 -15.37
CA VAL A 67 0.80 0.97 -14.40
C VAL A 67 0.98 0.19 -13.12
N ASP A 68 2.20 0.23 -12.60
CA ASP A 68 2.55 -0.30 -11.29
C ASP A 68 2.54 0.82 -10.27
N ILE A 69 1.71 0.71 -9.26
CA ILE A 69 1.74 1.51 -8.03
C ILE A 69 2.44 0.67 -6.97
N THR A 70 3.44 1.23 -6.28
CA THR A 70 4.14 0.55 -5.20
C THR A 70 3.98 1.31 -3.89
N ALA A 71 3.79 0.56 -2.81
CA ALA A 71 3.81 1.06 -1.44
C ALA A 71 4.73 0.17 -0.63
N ALA A 72 5.76 0.76 -0.03
CA ALA A 72 6.76 0.03 0.74
C ALA A 72 7.12 0.75 2.03
N ASP A 73 7.66 0.00 2.99
CA ASP A 73 8.31 0.53 4.18
C ASP A 73 9.61 -0.23 4.44
N ASN A 74 10.51 0.36 5.24
CA ASN A 74 11.74 -0.29 5.71
C ASN A 74 11.61 -0.76 7.18
N GLY A 75 10.42 -1.25 7.53
CA GLY A 75 10.03 -1.60 8.89
C GLY A 75 10.27 -3.05 9.26
N VAL A 76 9.39 -3.60 10.11
CA VAL A 76 9.53 -4.95 10.68
C VAL A 76 9.20 -6.09 9.70
N GLY A 77 8.56 -5.76 8.57
CA GLY A 77 8.12 -6.74 7.58
C GLY A 77 7.00 -7.65 8.07
N ILE A 78 6.72 -8.70 7.28
CA ILE A 78 5.69 -9.71 7.56
C ILE A 78 6.36 -11.08 7.66
N PRO A 79 6.13 -11.86 8.74
CA PRO A 79 6.59 -13.24 8.83
C PRO A 79 6.08 -14.09 7.66
N ALA A 80 6.95 -14.94 7.10
CA ALA A 80 6.65 -15.73 5.91
C ALA A 80 5.37 -16.58 6.04
N GLU A 81 5.13 -17.16 7.22
CA GLU A 81 3.95 -17.98 7.55
C GLU A 81 2.61 -17.23 7.52
N HIS A 82 2.64 -15.90 7.43
CA HIS A 82 1.46 -15.05 7.38
C HIS A 82 1.13 -14.56 5.96
N ILE A 83 2.08 -14.60 5.02
CA ILE A 83 1.96 -13.99 3.69
C ILE A 83 0.70 -14.47 2.95
N ASP A 84 0.40 -15.77 2.98
CA ASP A 84 -0.76 -16.34 2.29
C ASP A 84 -2.11 -15.92 2.90
N LYS A 85 -2.09 -15.33 4.10
CA LYS A 85 -3.28 -14.99 4.88
C LYS A 85 -3.53 -13.49 4.99
N ILE A 86 -2.56 -12.64 4.61
CA ILE A 86 -2.65 -11.18 4.83
C ILE A 86 -3.85 -10.51 4.15
N TYR A 87 -4.38 -11.11 3.08
CA TYR A 87 -5.57 -10.62 2.37
C TYR A 87 -6.90 -11.21 2.90
N GLN A 88 -6.86 -12.10 3.90
CA GLN A 88 -8.07 -12.67 4.49
C GLN A 88 -8.73 -11.65 5.43
N PRO A 89 -10.06 -11.45 5.34
CA PRO A 89 -10.79 -10.60 6.27
C PRO A 89 -10.53 -11.00 7.73
N PHE A 90 -10.34 -10.01 8.60
CA PHE A 90 -10.09 -10.16 10.03
C PHE A 90 -8.76 -10.84 10.41
N PHE A 91 -7.89 -11.14 9.44
CA PHE A 91 -6.58 -11.72 9.73
C PHE A 91 -5.65 -10.69 10.39
N ARG A 92 -4.92 -11.16 11.41
CA ARG A 92 -3.91 -10.39 12.15
C ARG A 92 -2.73 -11.31 12.48
N ALA A 93 -1.52 -10.90 12.10
CA ALA A 93 -0.27 -11.59 12.42
C ALA A 93 0.00 -11.60 13.93
N ASP A 94 -0.14 -10.45 14.59
CA ASP A 94 0.01 -10.34 16.05
C ASP A 94 -1.36 -10.37 16.75
N ARG A 95 -1.63 -11.49 17.42
CA ARG A 95 -2.81 -11.72 18.27
C ARG A 95 -2.60 -11.29 19.73
N THR A 96 -1.37 -10.98 20.13
CA THR A 96 -1.01 -10.75 21.55
C THR A 96 -1.23 -9.30 21.99
N SER A 97 -1.25 -8.36 21.05
CA SER A 97 -1.52 -6.95 21.33
C SER A 97 -3.02 -6.63 21.20
N ALA A 98 -3.80 -6.91 22.25
CA ALA A 98 -5.22 -6.56 22.36
C ALA A 98 -5.49 -5.04 22.20
N ASN A 99 -4.45 -4.21 22.31
CA ASN A 99 -4.53 -2.73 22.26
C ASN A 99 -4.14 -2.10 20.91
N ARG A 100 -3.89 -2.89 19.84
CA ARG A 100 -3.64 -2.30 18.50
C ARG A 100 -4.96 -2.21 17.72
N ASP A 101 -5.58 -1.04 17.73
CA ASP A 101 -6.79 -0.70 16.97
C ASP A 101 -6.68 -1.10 15.50
N GLY A 102 -7.59 -1.95 15.02
CA GLY A 102 -7.71 -2.29 13.60
C GLY A 102 -8.48 -3.59 13.37
N SER A 103 -9.44 -3.53 12.45
CA SER A 103 -10.41 -4.60 12.15
C SER A 103 -9.81 -5.81 11.43
N GLY A 104 -8.57 -5.72 10.93
CA GLY A 104 -7.98 -6.74 10.06
C GLY A 104 -8.63 -6.78 8.66
N LEU A 105 -9.36 -5.74 8.27
CA LEU A 105 -10.02 -5.67 6.96
C LEU A 105 -9.20 -4.95 5.89
N GLY A 106 -8.17 -4.19 6.28
CA GLY A 106 -7.57 -3.21 5.38
C GLY A 106 -7.02 -3.79 4.08
N LEU A 107 -6.19 -4.84 4.15
CA LEU A 107 -5.65 -5.48 2.95
C LEU A 107 -6.72 -6.24 2.14
N ALA A 108 -7.77 -6.75 2.77
CA ALA A 108 -8.90 -7.34 2.08
C ALA A 108 -9.67 -6.29 1.26
N ILE A 109 -9.89 -5.11 1.84
CA ILE A 109 -10.50 -3.94 1.17
C ILE A 109 -9.62 -3.50 -0.01
N VAL A 110 -8.31 -3.37 0.21
CA VAL A 110 -7.35 -3.02 -0.87
C VAL A 110 -7.48 -3.99 -2.03
N ARG A 111 -7.43 -5.30 -1.77
CA ARG A 111 -7.55 -6.32 -2.81
C ARG A 111 -8.87 -6.22 -3.56
N GLN A 112 -9.98 -6.03 -2.84
CA GLN A 112 -11.30 -5.89 -3.46
C GLN A 112 -11.37 -4.67 -4.39
N ILE A 113 -10.85 -3.52 -3.94
CA ILE A 113 -10.84 -2.29 -4.74
C ILE A 113 -9.95 -2.46 -5.98
N VAL A 114 -8.74 -3.01 -5.82
CA VAL A 114 -7.83 -3.23 -6.94
C VAL A 114 -8.44 -4.17 -7.98
N THR A 115 -9.05 -5.27 -7.53
CA THR A 115 -9.77 -6.21 -8.42
C THR A 115 -10.97 -5.56 -9.11
N LEU A 116 -11.71 -4.69 -8.43
CA LEU A 116 -12.82 -3.94 -9.05
C LEU A 116 -12.37 -3.09 -10.24
N HIS A 117 -11.12 -2.63 -10.22
CA HIS A 117 -10.50 -1.85 -11.29
C HIS A 117 -9.74 -2.71 -12.31
N GLY A 118 -9.94 -4.03 -12.30
CA GLY A 118 -9.28 -4.95 -13.22
C GLY A 118 -7.80 -5.16 -12.96
N GLY A 119 -7.29 -4.71 -11.80
CA GLY A 119 -5.90 -4.87 -11.41
C GLY A 119 -5.64 -6.05 -10.49
N GLU A 120 -4.37 -6.19 -10.13
CA GLU A 120 -3.87 -7.17 -9.17
C GLU A 120 -3.02 -6.49 -8.10
N ILE A 121 -3.09 -6.97 -6.85
CA ILE A 121 -2.15 -6.60 -5.79
C ILE A 121 -1.31 -7.81 -5.39
N SER A 122 0.00 -7.63 -5.33
CA SER A 122 0.97 -8.64 -4.92
C SER A 122 1.81 -8.11 -3.76
N TYR A 123 2.10 -8.97 -2.79
CA TYR A 123 3.15 -8.71 -1.81
C TYR A 123 4.48 -9.15 -2.41
N ILE A 124 5.43 -8.23 -2.48
CA ILE A 124 6.77 -8.41 -3.06
C ILE A 124 7.87 -7.98 -2.08
N GLY A 125 7.54 -7.91 -0.79
CA GLY A 125 8.49 -7.57 0.27
C GLY A 125 9.49 -8.70 0.52
N ASP A 126 10.68 -8.32 0.96
CA ASP A 126 11.78 -9.19 1.40
C ASP A 126 12.11 -8.93 2.88
N GLU A 127 13.20 -9.52 3.37
CA GLU A 127 13.68 -9.30 4.74
C GLU A 127 14.18 -7.85 4.89
N GLY A 128 13.31 -6.96 5.39
CA GLY A 128 13.67 -5.56 5.63
C GLY A 128 12.50 -4.58 5.67
N GLY A 129 11.27 -5.04 5.43
CA GLY A 129 10.07 -4.22 5.52
C GLY A 129 8.92 -4.84 4.72
N CYS A 130 7.86 -4.08 4.46
CA CYS A 130 6.78 -4.53 3.60
C CYS A 130 6.86 -3.87 2.22
N LYS A 131 6.43 -4.57 1.18
CA LYS A 131 6.27 -3.97 -0.15
C LYS A 131 5.10 -4.58 -0.89
N TRP A 132 4.18 -3.73 -1.31
CA TRP A 132 3.07 -4.09 -2.17
C TRP A 132 3.26 -3.48 -3.55
N ARG A 133 2.91 -4.26 -4.58
CA ARG A 133 2.75 -3.80 -5.96
C ARG A 133 1.29 -3.96 -6.35
N ILE A 134 0.69 -2.89 -6.84
CA ILE A 134 -0.61 -2.86 -7.46
C ILE A 134 -0.38 -2.63 -8.95
N SER A 135 -0.79 -3.57 -9.80
CA SER A 135 -0.73 -3.44 -11.25
C SER A 135 -2.13 -3.18 -11.79
N LEU A 136 -2.32 -2.07 -12.51
CA LEU A 136 -3.60 -1.69 -13.11
C LEU A 136 -3.46 -1.59 -14.62
N PRO A 137 -4.49 -1.96 -15.40
CA PRO A 137 -4.48 -1.71 -16.83
C PRO A 137 -4.44 -0.21 -17.11
N THR A 138 -3.60 0.21 -18.05
CA THR A 138 -3.67 1.56 -18.60
C THR A 138 -4.79 1.62 -19.63
N ASN A 139 -5.41 2.77 -19.77
CA ASN A 139 -6.27 3.03 -20.92
C ASN A 139 -5.35 3.32 -22.12
N GLU A 140 -4.66 2.32 -22.64
CA GLU A 140 -4.08 2.41 -23.97
C GLU A 140 -5.23 2.29 -24.98
N SER A 141 -5.49 3.39 -25.70
CA SER A 141 -6.26 3.42 -26.94
C SER A 141 -5.42 4.15 -27.99
#